data_AF-A0A3G8ZHK1-F1
#
_entry.id   AF-A0A3G8ZHK1-F1
#
_cell.length_a   1.000
_cell.length_b   1.000
_cell.length_c   1.000
_cell.angle_alpha   90.00
_cell.angle_beta   90.00
_cell.angle_gamma   90.00
#
_symmetry.space_group_name_H-M   'P 1'
#
loop_
_entity.id
_entity.type
_entity.pdbx_description
1 polymer ?
#
loop_
_entity_poly.entity_id
_entity_poly.type
_entity_poly.pdbx_seq_one_letter_code
_entity_poly.pdbx_strand_id
1 'polypeptide(L)' 'MKNKNIIVGKKAVIDCLTEQLKQIGIPSDCQHIYPGKEVKIFQYDDEHSKFGSVYKVDDLSGCPSDFFYSVPLIWLNIKE' A
#
# COMPACT_ATOMS: atom_id res chain seq x y z
N MET A 1 19.09 9.13 -2.11
CA MET A 1 17.93 8.58 -1.36
C MET A 1 16.98 9.69 -0.88
N LYS A 2 16.51 10.62 -1.74
CA LYS A 2 15.74 11.80 -1.28
C LYS A 2 14.22 11.78 -1.55
N ASN A 3 13.70 10.85 -2.36
CA ASN A 3 12.30 10.93 -2.83
C ASN A 3 11.31 9.95 -2.17
N LYS A 4 11.77 8.95 -1.41
CA LYS A 4 10.88 7.90 -0.85
C LYS A 4 9.89 8.47 0.20
N ASN A 5 10.24 9.55 0.90
CA ASN A 5 9.38 10.14 1.93
C ASN A 5 8.41 11.22 1.45
N ILE A 6 8.50 11.69 0.20
CA ILE A 6 7.68 12.82 -0.30
C ILE A 6 6.19 12.45 -0.38
N ILE A 7 5.90 11.17 -0.53
CA ILE A 7 4.53 10.65 -0.66
C ILE A 7 3.94 10.16 0.67
N VAL A 8 4.75 10.08 1.72
CA VAL A 8 4.27 9.69 3.05
C VAL A 8 3.26 10.72 3.55
N GLY A 9 2.17 10.23 4.12
CA GLY A 9 1.04 11.02 4.58
C GLY A 9 -0.02 11.31 3.52
N LYS A 10 0.29 11.11 2.23
CA LYS A 10 -0.69 11.28 1.15
C LYS A 10 -1.70 10.14 1.13
N LYS A 11 -2.90 10.44 0.63
CA LYS A 11 -3.92 9.45 0.35
C LYS A 11 -3.68 8.82 -1.02
N ALA A 12 -4.02 7.56 -1.17
CA ALA A 12 -3.97 6.83 -2.43
C ALA A 12 -5.14 5.86 -2.52
N VAL A 13 -5.49 5.48 -3.75
CA VAL A 13 -6.41 4.36 -4.00
C VAL A 13 -5.60 3.17 -4.48
N ILE A 14 -5.91 1.98 -3.96
CA ILE A 14 -5.30 0.74 -4.43
C ILE A 14 -5.78 0.45 -5.85
N ASP A 15 -4.88 0.54 -6.81
CA ASP A 15 -5.14 0.39 -8.24
C ASP A 15 -4.36 -0.80 -8.79
N CYS A 16 -4.92 -1.99 -8.58
CA CYS A 16 -4.38 -3.26 -9.06
C CYS A 16 -5.48 -4.31 -9.16
N LEU A 17 -5.17 -5.49 -9.70
CA LEU A 17 -6.06 -6.64 -9.67
C LEU A 17 -5.97 -7.38 -8.33
N THR A 18 -7.06 -8.00 -7.89
CA THR A 18 -7.07 -8.85 -6.67
C THR A 18 -6.02 -9.97 -6.73
N GLU A 19 -5.75 -10.54 -7.90
CA GLU A 19 -4.71 -11.56 -8.08
C GLU A 19 -3.28 -11.02 -7.91
N GLN A 20 -3.06 -9.70 -8.06
CA GLN A 20 -1.76 -9.08 -7.79
C GLN A 20 -1.51 -8.93 -6.29
N LEU A 21 -2.55 -8.66 -5.50
CA LEU A 21 -2.45 -8.63 -4.04
C LEU A 21 -2.01 -9.99 -3.46
N LYS A 22 -2.48 -11.10 -4.05
CA LYS A 22 -2.04 -12.44 -3.66
C LYS A 22 -0.54 -12.66 -3.87
N GLN A 23 0.07 -12.01 -4.86
CA GLN A 23 1.52 -12.13 -5.14
C GLN A 23 2.40 -11.52 -4.05
N ILE A 24 1.85 -10.67 -3.19
CA ILE A 24 2.54 -10.07 -2.04
C ILE A 24 2.00 -10.60 -0.71
N GLY A 25 1.27 -11.73 -0.73
CA GLY A 25 0.76 -12.40 0.48
C GLY A 25 -0.53 -11.81 1.06
N ILE A 26 -1.21 -10.90 0.33
CA ILE A 26 -2.50 -10.35 0.76
C ILE A 26 -3.63 -11.22 0.19
N PRO A 27 -4.48 -11.83 1.02
CA PRO A 27 -5.53 -12.72 0.55
C PRO A 27 -6.66 -11.95 -0.14
N SER A 28 -7.38 -12.60 -1.05
CA SER A 28 -8.43 -11.95 -1.87
C SER A 28 -9.66 -11.49 -1.08
N ASP A 29 -9.88 -12.04 0.10
CA ASP A 29 -10.96 -11.71 1.03
C ASP A 29 -10.52 -10.72 2.13
N CYS A 30 -9.33 -10.11 1.98
CA CYS A 30 -8.86 -9.09 2.91
C CYS A 30 -9.82 -7.88 2.92
N GLN A 31 -10.45 -7.64 4.08
CA GLN A 31 -11.38 -6.53 4.25
C GLN A 31 -10.68 -5.17 4.42
N HIS A 32 -9.37 -5.19 4.66
CA HIS A 32 -8.57 -3.98 4.91
C HIS A 32 -7.90 -3.45 3.64
N ILE A 33 -7.51 -4.35 2.73
CA ILE A 33 -6.73 -4.03 1.52
C ILE A 33 -7.32 -4.77 0.34
N TYR A 34 -7.93 -4.02 -0.57
CA TYR A 34 -8.54 -4.53 -1.79
C TYR A 34 -8.54 -3.44 -2.89
N PRO A 35 -8.65 -3.80 -4.18
CA PRO A 35 -8.71 -2.83 -5.26
C PRO A 35 -9.83 -1.80 -5.07
N GLY A 36 -9.53 -0.52 -5.29
CA GLY A 36 -10.46 0.59 -5.09
C GLY A 36 -10.54 1.12 -3.65
N LYS A 37 -9.89 0.48 -2.68
CA LYS A 37 -9.82 0.97 -1.30
C LYS A 37 -8.95 2.23 -1.22
N GLU A 38 -9.47 3.26 -0.54
CA GLU A 38 -8.67 4.42 -0.11
C GLU A 38 -7.81 4.04 1.08
N VAL A 39 -6.52 4.40 1.01
CA VAL A 39 -5.52 4.19 2.05
C VAL A 39 -4.66 5.45 2.21
N LYS A 40 -3.95 5.55 3.33
CA LYS A 40 -2.93 6.58 3.54
C LYS A 40 -1.54 5.94 3.58
N ILE A 41 -0.61 6.52 2.84
CA ILE A 41 0.78 6.05 2.80
C ILE A 41 1.43 6.38 4.14
N PHE A 42 1.86 5.36 4.88
CA PHE A 42 2.40 5.53 6.23
C PHE A 42 3.92 5.65 6.24
N GLN A 43 4.62 4.69 5.64
CA GLN A 43 6.08 4.73 5.56
C GLN A 43 6.60 3.84 4.44
N TYR A 44 7.80 4.14 3.95
CA TYR A 44 8.55 3.18 3.13
C TYR A 44 8.86 1.93 3.95
N ASP A 45 8.63 0.76 3.35
CA ASP A 45 8.88 -0.52 3.99
C ASP A 45 10.15 -1.16 3.43
N ASP A 46 10.11 -1.53 2.14
CA ASP A 46 11.21 -2.23 1.47
C ASP A 46 11.15 -2.08 -0.05
N GLU A 47 12.03 -2.75 -0.78
CA GLU A 47 12.04 -2.85 -2.24
C GLU A 47 11.78 -4.30 -2.68
N HIS A 48 10.62 -4.55 -3.27
CA HIS A 48 10.26 -5.84 -3.82
C HIS A 48 10.97 -6.07 -5.15
N SER A 49 11.66 -7.20 -5.31
CA SER A 49 12.47 -7.55 -6.49
C SER A 49 11.73 -7.39 -7.83
N LYS A 50 10.41 -7.67 -7.85
CA LYS A 50 9.56 -7.58 -9.06
C LYS A 50 8.81 -6.25 -9.20
N PHE A 51 8.46 -5.58 -8.09
CA PHE A 51 7.49 -4.49 -8.08
C PHE A 51 8.08 -3.15 -7.63
N GLY A 52 9.35 -3.13 -7.26
CA GLY A 52 10.05 -1.94 -6.81
C GLY A 52 9.64 -1.54 -5.39
N SER A 53 9.62 -0.24 -5.12
CA SER A 53 9.40 0.29 -3.78
C SER A 53 8.03 -0.09 -3.21
N VAL A 54 8.01 -0.53 -1.95
CA VAL A 54 6.84 -0.95 -1.19
C VAL A 54 6.68 -0.03 0.02
N TYR A 55 5.42 0.27 0.35
CA TYR A 55 5.07 1.16 1.44
C TYR A 55 4.05 0.48 2.35
N LYS A 56 4.20 0.67 3.67
CA LYS A 56 3.11 0.37 4.59
C LYS A 56 2.00 1.37 4.40
N VAL A 57 0.75 0.89 4.40
CA VAL A 57 -0.43 1.74 4.23
C VAL A 57 -1.41 1.56 5.39
N ASP A 58 -1.99 2.68 5.80
CA ASP A 58 -3.09 2.77 6.76
C ASP A 58 -4.41 2.68 6.00
N ASP A 59 -5.22 1.66 6.30
CA ASP A 59 -6.54 1.46 5.68
C ASP A 59 -7.64 2.37 6.27
N LEU A 60 -7.24 3.28 7.17
CA LEU A 60 -8.07 4.26 7.85
C LEU A 60 -9.09 3.65 8.81
N SER A 61 -8.91 2.38 9.19
CA SER A 61 -9.77 1.69 10.16
C SER A 61 -9.49 2.07 11.62
N GLY A 62 -8.36 2.73 11.89
CA GLY A 62 -7.89 3.02 13.24
C GLY A 62 -7.05 1.89 13.86
N CYS A 63 -6.67 0.86 13.08
CA CYS A 63 -5.75 -0.17 13.53
C CYS A 63 -4.34 0.39 13.83
N PRO A 64 -3.62 -0.20 14.80
CA PRO A 64 -2.22 0.13 15.04
C PRO A 64 -1.33 -0.14 13.82
N SER A 65 -0.23 0.60 13.68
CA SER A 65 0.69 0.48 12.54
C SER A 65 1.37 -0.88 12.40
N ASP A 66 1.37 -1.70 13.45
CA ASP A 66 1.88 -3.07 13.43
C ASP A 66 1.02 -4.00 12.55
N PHE A 67 -0.22 -3.61 12.28
CA PHE A 67 -1.16 -4.33 11.43
C PHE A 67 -1.28 -3.75 10.01
N PHE A 68 -0.46 -2.74 9.68
CA PHE A 68 -0.49 -2.16 8.34
C PHE A 68 0.09 -3.12 7.31
N TYR A 69 -0.52 -3.10 6.13
CA TYR A 69 -0.09 -3.91 5.01
C TYR A 69 0.91 -3.17 4.14
N SER A 70 1.85 -3.92 3.58
CA SER A 70 2.86 -3.42 2.66
C SER A 70 2.37 -3.55 1.22
N VAL A 71 2.23 -2.43 0.51
CA VAL A 71 1.71 -2.37 -0.86
C VAL A 71 2.73 -1.70 -1.79
N PRO A 72 3.04 -2.29 -2.96
CA PRO A 72 3.89 -1.67 -3.97
C PRO A 72 3.40 -0.30 -4.43
N LEU A 73 4.32 0.65 -4.57
CA LEU A 73 4.03 2.00 -5.02
C LEU A 73 3.34 2.03 -6.39
N ILE A 74 3.71 1.10 -7.27
CA ILE A 74 3.12 0.96 -8.60
C ILE A 74 1.59 0.69 -8.58
N TRP A 75 1.05 0.27 -7.43
CA TRP A 75 -0.38 0.00 -7.22
C TRP A 75 -1.07 1.07 -6.37
N LEU A 76 -0.36 2.14 -6.00
CA LEU A 76 -0.91 3.25 -5.21
C LEU A 76 -1.16 4.44 -6.12
N ASN A 77 -2.42 4.62 -6.51
CA ASN A 77 -2.87 5.79 -7.26
C ASN A 77 -3.06 6.98 -6.31
N ILE A 78 -1.98 7.75 -6.11
CA ILE A 78 -1.90 8.87 -5.18
C ILE A 78 -2.89 9.97 -5.58
N LYS A 79 -3.71 10.40 -4.62
CA LYS A 79 -4.58 11.58 -4.75
C LYS A 79 -3.80 12.82 -4.28
N GLU A 80 -3.93 13.91 -5.03
CA GLU A 80 -3.30 15.21 -4.72
C GLU A 80 -3.82 15.80 -3.41
#